data_AF-A0A524A429-F1
#
_entry.id   AF-A0A524A429-F1
#
_cell.length_a   1.000
_cell.length_b   1.000
_cell.length_c   1.000
_cell.angle_alpha   90.00
_cell.angle_beta   90.00
_cell.angle_gamma   90.00
#
_symmetry.space_group_name_H-M   'P 1'
#
loop_
_entity.id
_entity.type
_entity.pdbx_description
1 polymer ?
#
loop_
_entity_poly.entity_id
_entity_poly.type
_entity_poly.pdbx_seq_one_letter_code
_entity_poly.pdbx_strand_id
1 'polypeptide(L)'
;MTYKPDYTEEFLDDLKRYASLRKLAWKNIKRILEDPYATSEPLTRKKTDLRGKRSQRVTRNFRIIFAACDECIERHFREKGYNECAECEKVTAEKTVVFFAFGPHKKAYGE
;
A
#
# COMPACT_ATOMS: atom_id res chain seq x y z
N MET A 1 -5.07 16.17 9.35
CA MET A 1 -3.84 16.24 8.52
C MET A 1 -3.82 14.99 7.66
N THR A 2 -3.64 15.13 6.35
CA THR A 2 -3.76 14.02 5.38
C THR A 2 -2.37 13.49 5.03
N TYR A 3 -2.24 12.18 4.82
CA TYR A 3 -0.99 11.57 4.35
C TYR A 3 -0.67 12.01 2.93
N LYS A 4 0.63 12.02 2.60
CA LYS A 4 1.14 12.21 1.24
C LYS A 4 1.23 10.85 0.55
N PRO A 5 0.75 10.73 -0.70
CA PRO A 5 0.93 9.50 -1.45
C PRO A 5 2.31 9.45 -2.09
N ASP A 6 2.86 8.24 -2.18
CA ASP A 6 3.96 7.88 -3.05
C ASP A 6 3.57 6.64 -3.88
N TYR A 7 3.92 6.60 -5.17
CA TYR A 7 3.46 5.56 -6.09
C TYR A 7 4.64 4.86 -6.76
N THR A 8 4.70 3.54 -6.61
CA THR A 8 5.64 2.74 -7.38
C THR A 8 5.24 2.66 -8.85
N GLU A 9 6.20 2.39 -9.73
CA GLU A 9 5.94 2.20 -11.16
C GLU A 9 4.97 1.05 -11.43
N GLU A 10 5.06 -0.04 -10.66
CA GLU A 10 4.15 -1.19 -10.74
C GLU A 10 2.71 -0.77 -10.43
N PHE A 11 2.50 0.02 -9.38
CA PHE A 11 1.18 0.54 -9.04
C PHE A 11 0.59 1.40 -10.16
N LEU A 12 1.43 2.23 -10.79
CA LEU A 12 1.00 3.07 -11.91
C LEU A 12 0.67 2.22 -13.17
N ASP A 13 1.42 1.16 -13.45
CA ASP A 13 1.08 0.20 -14.52
C ASP A 13 -0.25 -0.50 -14.24
N ASP A 14 -0.46 -0.95 -13.00
CA ASP A 14 -1.70 -1.59 -12.58
C ASP A 14 -2.92 -0.64 -12.77
N LEU A 15 -2.79 0.64 -12.43
CA LEU A 15 -3.83 1.65 -12.69
C LEU A 15 -4.07 1.92 -14.19
N LYS A 16 -3.05 1.71 -15.03
CA LYS A 16 -3.19 1.75 -16.49
C LYS A 16 -3.94 0.52 -16.99
N ARG A 17 -3.51 -0.67 -16.56
CA ARG A 17 -4.08 -1.97 -16.92
C ARG A 17 -5.55 -2.10 -16.54
N TYR A 18 -5.93 -1.62 -15.35
CA TYR A 18 -7.30 -1.70 -14.84
C TYR A 18 -8.01 -0.34 -14.91
N ALA A 19 -7.95 0.32 -16.07
CA ALA A 19 -8.50 1.66 -16.28
C ALA A 19 -9.98 1.78 -15.92
N SER A 20 -10.79 0.74 -16.13
CA SER A 20 -12.22 0.71 -15.78
C SER A 20 -12.49 0.90 -14.28
N LEU A 21 -11.55 0.50 -13.42
CA LEU A 21 -11.64 0.64 -11.97
C LEU A 21 -10.85 1.84 -11.44
N ARG A 22 -10.15 2.59 -12.29
CA ARG A 22 -9.27 3.69 -11.89
C ARG A 22 -9.99 4.74 -11.03
N LYS A 23 -11.21 5.13 -11.39
CA LYS A 23 -12.01 6.10 -10.62
C LYS A 23 -12.32 5.58 -9.20
N LEU A 24 -12.60 4.29 -9.08
CA LEU A 24 -12.85 3.65 -7.79
C LEU A 24 -11.56 3.48 -6.97
N ALA A 25 -10.44 3.17 -7.62
CA ALA A 25 -9.13 3.11 -6.99
C ALA A 25 -8.76 4.47 -6.39
N TRP A 26 -8.89 5.57 -7.15
CA TRP A 26 -8.63 6.93 -6.65
C TRP A 26 -9.50 7.32 -5.45
N LYS A 27 -10.77 6.90 -5.44
CA LYS A 27 -11.64 7.13 -4.28
C LYS A 27 -11.12 6.40 -3.03
N ASN A 28 -10.59 5.19 -3.18
CA ASN A 28 -10.00 4.45 -2.08
C ASN A 28 -8.64 5.02 -1.65
N ILE A 29 -7.79 5.43 -2.59
CA ILE A 29 -6.54 6.13 -2.30
C ILE A 29 -6.81 7.37 -1.44
N LYS A 30 -7.81 8.19 -1.80
CA LYS A 30 -8.18 9.36 -0.99
C LYS A 30 -8.52 8.97 0.45
N ARG A 31 -9.33 7.91 0.65
CA ARG A 31 -9.68 7.40 1.98
C ARG A 31 -8.47 6.87 2.75
N ILE A 32 -7.56 6.17 2.08
CA ILE A 32 -6.30 5.69 2.66
C ILE A 32 -5.45 6.86 3.14
N LEU A 33 -5.41 7.94 2.36
CA LEU A 33 -4.64 9.12 2.74
C LEU A 33 -5.29 9.92 3.88
N GLU A 34 -6.61 9.83 4.05
CA GLU A 34 -7.31 10.42 5.21
C GLU A 34 -7.00 9.65 6.49
N ASP A 35 -7.11 8.33 6.45
CA ASP A 35 -6.69 7.44 7.53
C ASP A 35 -6.30 6.05 6.97
N PRO A 36 -4.99 5.73 6.93
CA PRO A 36 -4.52 4.47 6.37
C PRO A 36 -4.93 3.27 7.23
N TYR A 37 -5.35 3.48 8.49
CA TYR A 37 -5.64 2.40 9.43
C TYR A 37 -7.12 2.02 9.50
N ALA A 38 -8.05 2.96 9.29
CA ALA A 38 -9.49 2.71 9.42
C ALA A 38 -10.04 1.64 8.45
N THR A 39 -9.53 1.56 7.23
CA THR A 39 -10.12 0.71 6.17
C THR A 39 -9.16 -0.30 5.56
N SER A 40 -8.06 -0.59 6.26
CA SER A 40 -7.04 -1.53 5.80
C SER A 40 -6.63 -2.50 6.89
N GLU A 41 -6.12 -3.65 6.48
CA GLU A 41 -5.66 -4.72 7.36
C GLU A 41 -4.15 -4.94 7.16
N PRO A 42 -3.37 -5.14 8.24
CA PRO A 42 -1.96 -5.48 8.12
C PRO A 42 -1.82 -6.84 7.44
N LEU A 43 -0.90 -6.94 6.49
CA LEU A 43 -0.59 -8.18 5.82
C LEU A 43 0.35 -9.02 6.67
N THR A 44 0.06 -10.31 6.69
CA THR A 44 0.87 -11.33 7.33
C THR A 44 1.65 -12.13 6.29
N ARG A 45 2.49 -13.05 6.75
CA ARG A 45 3.19 -13.97 5.87
C ARG A 45 2.17 -14.84 5.12
N LYS A 46 2.13 -14.72 3.80
CA LYS A 46 1.38 -15.62 2.90
C LYS A 46 2.36 -16.37 2.00
N LYS A 47 2.09 -16.48 0.69
CA LYS A 47 3.03 -17.10 -0.28
C LYS A 47 4.30 -16.26 -0.46
N THR A 48 4.16 -14.95 -0.46
CA THR A 48 5.26 -13.98 -0.37
C THR A 48 5.25 -13.30 1.01
N ASP A 49 6.43 -12.86 1.48
CA ASP A 49 6.52 -12.13 2.74
C ASP A 49 6.06 -10.69 2.54
N LEU A 50 4.79 -10.45 2.85
CA LEU A 50 4.15 -9.13 2.75
C LEU A 50 4.00 -8.47 4.12
N ARG A 51 4.72 -8.95 5.14
CA ARG A 51 4.76 -8.25 6.44
C ARG A 51 5.23 -6.82 6.22
N GLY A 52 4.79 -5.90 7.07
CA GLY A 52 5.09 -4.47 6.92
C GLY A 52 4.29 -3.73 5.85
N LYS A 53 3.38 -4.42 5.15
CA LYS A 53 2.43 -3.83 4.21
C LYS A 53 1.01 -3.98 4.75
N ARG A 54 0.10 -3.17 4.21
CA ARG A 54 -1.34 -3.18 4.49
C ARG A 54 -2.11 -3.40 3.19
N SER A 55 -3.31 -3.96 3.35
CA SER A 55 -4.23 -4.26 2.25
C SER A 55 -5.55 -3.56 2.50
N GLN A 56 -6.03 -2.82 1.51
CA GLN A 56 -7.40 -2.31 1.48
C GLN A 56 -8.21 -2.96 0.37
N ARG A 57 -9.43 -3.38 0.71
CA ARG A 57 -10.38 -3.92 -0.26
C ARG A 57 -11.01 -2.80 -1.09
N VAL A 58 -10.94 -2.91 -2.42
CA VAL A 58 -11.58 -1.98 -3.36
C VAL A 58 -12.89 -2.55 -3.88
N THR A 59 -12.89 -3.83 -4.24
CA THR A 59 -14.10 -4.59 -4.62
C THR A 59 -14.06 -5.98 -3.98
N ARG A 60 -14.98 -6.89 -4.34
CA ARG A 60 -14.87 -8.30 -3.91
C ARG A 60 -13.53 -8.94 -4.30
N ASN A 61 -13.00 -8.57 -5.46
CA ASN A 61 -11.82 -9.23 -6.02
C ASN A 61 -10.59 -8.33 -6.06
N PHE A 62 -10.72 -7.00 -5.98
CA PHE A 62 -9.59 -6.08 -6.08
C PHE A 62 -9.11 -5.55 -4.74
N ARG A 63 -7.79 -5.41 -4.62
CA ARG A 63 -7.12 -4.85 -3.44
C ARG A 63 -6.08 -3.81 -3.84
N ILE A 64 -5.83 -2.89 -2.93
CA ILE A 64 -4.69 -1.98 -2.95
C ILE A 64 -3.72 -2.46 -1.86
N ILE A 65 -2.46 -2.64 -2.25
CA ILE A 65 -1.36 -2.96 -1.32
C ILE A 65 -0.52 -1.71 -1.13
N PHE A 66 -0.28 -1.33 0.11
CA PHE A 66 0.45 -0.12 0.46
C PHE A 66 1.23 -0.30 1.78
N ALA A 67 2.16 0.60 2.10
CA ALA A 67 2.74 0.70 3.44
C ALA A 67 2.54 2.11 3.98
N ALA A 68 2.19 2.21 5.25
CA ALA A 68 2.21 3.45 6.00
C ALA A 68 3.61 3.62 6.62
N CYS A 69 4.29 4.70 6.30
CA CYS A 69 5.68 4.87 6.70
C CYS A 69 5.85 5.14 8.21
N ASP A 70 4.89 5.77 8.87
CA ASP A 70 4.84 5.87 10.33
C ASP A 70 4.74 4.48 10.99
N GLU A 71 3.87 3.59 10.50
CA GLU A 71 3.82 2.20 10.99
C GLU A 71 5.17 1.49 10.78
N CYS A 72 5.81 1.74 9.64
CA CYS A 72 7.11 1.15 9.33
C CYS A 72 8.21 1.62 10.29
N ILE A 73 8.21 2.90 10.66
CA ILE A 73 9.14 3.49 11.62
C ILE A 73 8.86 2.95 13.03
N GLU A 74 7.61 3.03 13.49
CA GLU A 74 7.19 2.59 14.83
C GLU A 74 7.48 1.11 15.07
N ARG A 75 7.23 0.26 14.08
CA ARG A 75 7.37 -1.20 14.21
C ARG A 75 8.72 -1.74 13.77
N HIS A 76 9.64 -0.85 13.37
CA HIS A 76 10.98 -1.18 12.89
C HIS A 76 10.95 -2.21 11.73
N PHE A 77 9.99 -2.07 10.80
CA PHE A 77 9.80 -3.03 9.72
C PHE A 77 10.95 -3.06 8.72
N ARG A 78 11.64 -1.93 8.54
CA ARG A 78 12.87 -1.84 7.74
C ARG A 78 13.99 -2.69 8.33
N GLU A 79 14.23 -2.58 9.64
CA GLU A 79 15.27 -3.36 10.33
C GLU A 79 14.99 -4.86 10.32
N LYS A 80 13.71 -5.23 10.24
CA LYS A 80 13.26 -6.61 10.09
C LYS A 80 13.28 -7.12 8.65
N GLY A 81 13.67 -6.29 7.67
CA GLY A 81 13.73 -6.65 6.25
C GLY A 81 12.36 -6.79 5.57
N TYR A 82 11.30 -6.22 6.14
CA TYR A 82 9.94 -6.34 5.59
C TYR A 82 9.60 -5.26 4.55
N ASN A 83 10.26 -4.11 4.64
CA ASN A 83 10.15 -3.00 3.69
C ASN A 83 11.54 -2.57 3.24
N GLU A 84 11.79 -2.64 1.93
CA GLU A 84 13.04 -2.28 1.28
C GLU A 84 12.90 -0.96 0.52
N CYS A 85 12.39 0.07 1.19
CA CYS A 85 12.26 1.40 0.58
C CYS A 85 13.65 2.06 0.49
N ALA A 86 14.11 2.31 -0.75
CA ALA A 86 15.41 2.93 -1.01
C ALA A 86 15.50 4.37 -0.47
N GLU A 87 14.41 5.14 -0.54
CA GLU A 87 14.37 6.58 -0.16
C GLU A 87 13.49 6.84 1.08
N CYS A 88 13.80 6.20 2.20
CA CYS A 88 13.12 6.47 3.47
C CYS A 88 13.90 7.49 4.31
N GLU A 89 13.69 8.78 4.06
CA GLU A 89 14.14 9.86 4.95
C GLU A 89 13.17 9.98 6.13
N LYS A 90 13.66 9.71 7.35
CA LYS A 90 12.86 9.54 8.58
C LYS A 90 11.89 10.70 8.88
N VAL A 91 12.21 11.94 8.49
CA VAL A 91 11.45 13.15 8.84
C VAL A 91 10.30 13.42 7.87
N THR A 92 10.47 13.12 6.59
CA THR A 92 9.44 13.28 5.53
C THR A 92 8.54 12.06 5.41
N ALA A 93 8.95 10.92 5.95
CA ALA A 93 8.24 9.66 5.86
C ALA A 93 7.10 9.49 6.88
N GLU A 94 7.07 10.22 8.01
CA GLU A 94 6.06 10.00 9.08
C GLU A 94 4.60 10.22 8.63
N LYS A 95 4.36 10.87 7.49
CA LYS A 95 3.00 11.01 6.93
C LYS A 95 2.96 10.64 5.45
N THR A 96 3.68 9.61 5.07
CA THR A 96 3.68 9.10 3.69
C THR A 96 3.05 7.72 3.63
N VAL A 97 2.24 7.49 2.59
CA VAL A 97 1.72 6.17 2.22
C VAL A 97 2.29 5.78 0.86
N VAL A 98 3.04 4.69 0.83
CA VAL A 98 3.64 4.15 -0.39
C VAL A 98 2.72 3.07 -0.98
N PHE A 99 2.28 3.26 -2.22
CA PHE A 99 1.39 2.33 -2.93
C PHE A 99 2.20 1.40 -3.85
N PHE A 100 2.08 0.09 -3.61
CA PHE A 100 2.85 -0.94 -4.30
C PHE A 100 2.08 -1.63 -5.43
N ALA A 101 0.84 -2.04 -5.17
CA ALA A 101 0.07 -2.81 -6.15
C ALA A 101 -1.42 -2.50 -6.13
N PHE A 102 -2.08 -2.60 -7.29
CA PHE A 102 -3.53 -2.53 -7.43
C PHE A 102 -4.03 -3.63 -8.37
N GLY A 103 -4.70 -4.62 -7.83
CA GLY A 103 -5.08 -5.75 -8.67
C GLY A 103 -6.01 -6.75 -8.02
N PRO A 104 -6.40 -7.78 -8.80
CA PRO A 104 -7.16 -8.89 -8.28
C PRO A 104 -6.37 -9.61 -7.18
N HIS A 105 -7.08 -10.19 -6.21
CA HIS A 105 -6.53 -10.90 -5.04
C HIS A 105 -5.38 -11.83 -5.42
N LYS A 106 -5.55 -12.62 -6.49
CA LYS A 106 -4.53 -13.57 -6.95
C LYS A 106 -3.23 -12.86 -7.35
N LYS A 107 -3.30 -11.80 -8.16
CA LYS A 107 -2.11 -11.03 -8.57
C LYS A 107 -1.47 -10.26 -7.41
N ALA A 108 -2.29 -9.66 -6.54
CA ALA A 108 -1.80 -8.87 -5.40
C ALA A 108 -1.09 -9.72 -4.31
N TYR A 109 -1.31 -11.04 -4.29
CA TYR A 109 -0.63 -11.98 -3.40
C TYR A 109 0.36 -12.92 -4.11
N GLY A 110 0.55 -12.78 -5.42
CA GLY A 110 1.41 -13.68 -6.21
C GLY A 110 0.88 -15.12 -6.32
N GLU A 111 -0.44 -15.29 -6.44
CA GLU A 111 -1.10 -16.59 -6.71
C GLU A 111 -1.39 -16.85 -8.19
#